data_AF-A0A966WS03-F1
#
_entry.id   AF-A0A966WS03-F1
#
_cell.length_a   1.000
_cell.length_b   1.000
_cell.length_c   1.000
_cell.angle_alpha   90.00
_cell.angle_beta   90.00
_cell.angle_gamma   90.00
#
_symmetry.space_group_name_H-M   'P 1'
#
loop_
_entity.id
_entity.type
_entity.pdbx_description
1 polymer ?
#
loop_
_entity_poly.entity_id
_entity_poly.type
_entity_poly.pdbx_seq_one_letter_code
_entity_poly.pdbx_strand_id
1 'polypeptide(L)'
;IHADLPRDPETLQHRSGRTGRAGRKGTSLFIVPISRRRVAERLIQAARVQATWIPAPTAEAVRARDNERIVEQAKLLAAEEIDEADTALAATLDAPREALAAALIKLLRGPLPAPEELADTGSRERLQPTIREAPRVETEGAVWFHMDVGREGGADPKWLLPFICRRGHVTREEIGRIRILQGETQFEVAAAAAHRFAQASARGEGPDAHIQVEPMQPLPKAAPRADAGPGFVPRGKPPVRKPVRYPAERK
;
A
#
# COMPACT_ATOMS: atom_id res chain seq x y z
N ILE A 1 -16.32 6.87 -19.46
CA ILE A 1 -15.73 6.07 -18.36
C ILE A 1 -14.59 5.26 -18.96
N HIS A 2 -13.42 5.29 -18.34
CA HIS A 2 -12.27 4.47 -18.71
C HIS A 2 -12.18 3.31 -17.73
N ALA A 3 -12.64 2.13 -18.15
CA ALA A 3 -12.55 0.91 -17.34
C ALA A 3 -11.09 0.44 -17.20
N ASP A 4 -10.29 0.64 -18.26
CA ASP A 4 -8.85 0.47 -18.23
C ASP A 4 -8.13 1.77 -18.56
N LEU A 5 -6.95 1.93 -17.97
CA LEU A 5 -6.10 3.08 -18.19
C LEU A 5 -5.58 3.09 -19.64
N PRO A 6 -5.70 4.20 -20.39
CA PRO A 6 -5.06 4.36 -21.70
C PRO A 6 -3.54 4.19 -21.61
N ARG A 7 -2.92 3.77 -22.73
CA ARG A 7 -1.47 3.54 -22.79
C ARG A 7 -0.67 4.85 -22.95
N ASP A 8 -1.26 5.84 -23.61
CA ASP A 8 -0.62 7.09 -23.98
C ASP A 8 -1.54 8.31 -23.76
N PRO A 9 -0.96 9.53 -23.61
CA PRO A 9 -1.71 10.75 -23.32
C PRO A 9 -2.68 11.17 -24.43
N GLU A 10 -2.30 10.97 -25.69
CA GLU A 10 -3.11 11.36 -26.85
C GLU A 10 -4.42 10.57 -26.90
N THR A 11 -4.34 9.25 -26.71
CA THR A 11 -5.50 8.38 -26.58
C THR A 11 -6.38 8.78 -25.40
N LEU A 12 -5.79 9.16 -24.26
CA LEU A 12 -6.55 9.63 -23.11
C LEU A 12 -7.34 10.90 -23.44
N GLN A 13 -6.72 11.86 -24.14
CA GLN A 13 -7.35 13.11 -24.54
C GLN A 13 -8.45 12.88 -25.57
N HIS A 14 -8.20 12.11 -26.63
CA HIS A 14 -9.20 11.77 -27.64
C HIS A 14 -10.42 11.07 -27.05
N ARG A 15 -10.20 10.11 -26.14
CA ARG A 15 -11.29 9.39 -25.47
C ARG A 15 -12.07 10.29 -24.52
N SER A 16 -11.38 11.12 -23.73
CA SER A 16 -12.02 12.02 -22.75
C SER A 16 -12.74 13.20 -23.44
N GLY A 17 -12.24 13.63 -24.61
CA GLY A 17 -12.84 14.66 -25.45
C GLY A 17 -14.19 14.29 -26.08
N ARG A 18 -14.62 13.02 -25.95
CA ARG A 18 -15.97 12.59 -26.34
C ARG A 18 -17.06 12.96 -25.32
N THR A 19 -16.68 13.58 -24.19
CA THR A 19 -17.60 14.00 -23.14
C THR A 19 -17.92 15.50 -23.25
N GLY A 20 -19.12 15.91 -22.85
CA GLY A 20 -19.60 17.29 -22.99
C GLY A 20 -20.12 17.57 -24.40
N ARG A 21 -21.39 17.94 -24.52
CA ARG A 21 -22.05 18.29 -25.79
C ARG A 21 -22.58 19.71 -25.71
N ALA A 22 -22.66 20.39 -26.85
CA ALA A 22 -23.29 21.71 -26.99
C ALA A 22 -22.77 22.74 -25.95
N GLY A 23 -21.46 22.87 -25.82
CA GLY A 23 -20.82 23.83 -24.90
C GLY A 23 -20.90 23.48 -23.40
N ARG A 24 -21.49 22.34 -23.03
CA ARG A 24 -21.56 21.89 -21.62
C ARG A 24 -20.31 21.10 -21.24
N LYS A 25 -19.85 21.27 -19.99
CA LYS A 25 -18.75 20.48 -19.41
C LYS A 25 -19.16 19.01 -19.33
N GLY A 26 -18.26 18.11 -19.75
CA GLY A 26 -18.39 16.66 -19.63
C GLY A 26 -17.70 16.12 -18.38
N THR A 27 -18.12 14.93 -17.92
CA THR A 27 -17.43 14.21 -16.84
C THR A 27 -16.72 12.98 -17.41
N SER A 28 -15.42 12.85 -17.14
CA SER A 28 -14.61 11.68 -17.50
C SER A 28 -14.12 11.02 -16.21
N LEU A 29 -14.47 9.74 -16.02
CA LEU A 29 -14.05 8.95 -14.86
C LEU A 29 -13.04 7.87 -15.26
N PHE A 30 -12.09 7.61 -14.37
CA PHE A 30 -11.09 6.55 -14.48
C PHE A 30 -11.27 5.56 -13.35
N ILE A 31 -11.28 4.27 -13.68
CA ILE A 31 -11.17 3.20 -12.69
C ILE A 31 -9.71 2.77 -12.66
N VAL A 32 -9.04 2.98 -11.53
CA VAL A 32 -7.59 2.73 -11.40
C VAL A 32 -7.35 1.75 -10.26
N PRO A 33 -6.86 0.53 -10.55
CA PRO A 33 -6.41 -0.38 -9.51
C PRO A 33 -5.27 0.25 -8.71
N ILE A 34 -5.20 -0.05 -7.40
CA ILE A 34 -4.21 0.51 -6.47
C ILE A 34 -2.78 0.33 -7.00
N SER A 35 -2.46 -0.84 -7.56
CA SER A 35 -1.14 -1.17 -8.12
C SER A 35 -0.73 -0.29 -9.29
N ARG A 36 -1.70 0.27 -10.03
CA ARG A 36 -1.48 1.10 -11.22
C ARG A 36 -1.59 2.61 -10.95
N ARG A 37 -1.78 3.04 -9.71
CA ARG A 37 -1.95 4.47 -9.35
C ARG A 37 -0.82 5.37 -9.87
N ARG A 38 0.44 5.00 -9.65
CA ARG A 38 1.61 5.78 -10.13
C ARG A 38 1.65 5.91 -11.65
N VAL A 39 1.21 4.88 -12.37
CA VAL A 39 1.15 4.91 -13.84
C VAL A 39 0.07 5.88 -14.30
N ALA A 40 -1.10 5.86 -13.64
CA ALA A 40 -2.18 6.80 -13.90
C ALA A 40 -1.77 8.26 -13.60
N GLU A 41 -1.09 8.51 -12.48
CA GLU A 41 -0.59 9.84 -12.12
C GLU A 41 0.36 10.40 -13.19
N ARG A 42 1.33 9.60 -13.66
CA ARG A 42 2.24 10.00 -14.74
C ARG A 42 1.50 10.27 -16.05
N LEU A 43 0.53 9.42 -16.40
CA LEU A 43 -0.26 9.58 -17.62
C LEU A 43 -1.08 10.88 -17.59
N ILE A 44 -1.75 11.15 -16.47
CA ILE A 44 -2.54 12.37 -16.26
C ILE A 44 -1.64 13.61 -16.34
N GLN A 45 -0.46 13.57 -15.71
CA GLN A 45 0.52 14.65 -15.77
C GLN A 45 1.03 14.88 -17.19
N ALA A 46 1.37 13.81 -17.93
CA ALA A 46 1.82 13.90 -19.32
C ALA A 46 0.72 14.45 -20.25
N ALA A 47 -0.54 14.10 -19.99
CA ALA A 47 -1.70 14.66 -20.70
C ALA A 47 -2.06 16.09 -20.28
N ARG A 48 -1.39 16.64 -19.24
CA ARG A 48 -1.65 17.97 -18.68
C ARG A 48 -3.11 18.17 -18.23
N VAL A 49 -3.73 17.10 -17.71
CA VAL A 49 -5.10 17.12 -17.20
C VAL A 49 -5.07 17.21 -15.67
N GLN A 50 -6.01 17.94 -15.08
CA GLN A 50 -6.24 17.90 -13.63
C GLN A 50 -7.32 16.85 -13.33
N ALA A 51 -7.01 15.94 -12.41
CA ALA A 51 -7.93 14.89 -11.97
C ALA A 51 -8.09 14.96 -10.45
N THR A 52 -9.31 14.71 -9.98
CA THR A 52 -9.61 14.57 -8.55
C THR A 52 -9.68 13.08 -8.22
N TRP A 53 -8.95 12.66 -7.19
CA TRP A 53 -9.04 11.31 -6.67
C TRP A 53 -10.17 11.25 -5.65
N ILE A 54 -11.12 10.36 -5.90
CA ILE A 54 -12.18 10.01 -4.95
C ILE A 54 -12.12 8.52 -4.66
N PRO A 55 -12.44 8.07 -3.43
CA PRO A 55 -12.62 6.66 -3.17
C PRO A 55 -13.81 6.11 -3.98
N ALA A 56 -13.82 4.80 -4.18
CA ALA A 56 -15.02 4.14 -4.69
C ALA A 56 -16.19 4.35 -3.71
N PRO A 57 -17.43 4.50 -4.20
CA PRO A 57 -18.60 4.58 -3.33
C PRO A 57 -18.68 3.35 -2.43
N THR A 58 -19.08 3.55 -1.17
CA THR A 58 -19.28 2.44 -0.23
C THR A 58 -20.52 1.64 -0.62
N ALA A 59 -20.57 0.37 -0.19
CA ALA A 59 -21.74 -0.48 -0.40
C ALA A 59 -23.02 0.17 0.16
N GLU A 60 -22.93 0.83 1.32
CA GLU A 60 -24.05 1.57 1.92
C GLU A 60 -24.50 2.77 1.07
N ALA A 61 -23.56 3.55 0.53
CA ALA A 61 -23.88 4.67 -0.34
C ALA A 61 -24.57 4.22 -1.63
N VAL A 62 -24.15 3.08 -2.19
CA VAL A 62 -24.82 2.46 -3.34
C VAL A 62 -26.24 2.03 -2.97
N ARG A 63 -26.42 1.31 -1.85
CA ARG A 63 -27.75 0.89 -1.36
C ARG A 63 -28.68 2.07 -1.15
N ALA A 64 -28.20 3.16 -0.55
CA ALA A 64 -28.98 4.36 -0.32
C ALA A 64 -29.47 4.96 -1.65
N ARG A 65 -28.56 5.12 -2.62
CA ARG A 65 -28.90 5.67 -3.94
C ARG A 65 -29.84 4.76 -4.74
N ASP A 66 -29.69 3.46 -4.60
CA ASP A 66 -30.58 2.48 -5.23
C ASP A 66 -31.98 2.49 -4.60
N ASN A 67 -32.08 2.63 -3.28
CA ASN A 67 -33.37 2.80 -2.61
C ASN A 67 -34.09 4.08 -3.09
N GLU A 68 -33.37 5.19 -3.24
CA GLU A 68 -33.93 6.44 -3.80
C GLU A 68 -34.50 6.21 -5.20
N ARG A 69 -33.73 5.56 -6.09
CA ARG A 69 -34.18 5.22 -7.45
C ARG A 69 -35.41 4.32 -7.46
N ILE A 70 -35.43 3.30 -6.60
CA ILE A 70 -36.58 2.39 -6.47
C ILE A 70 -37.82 3.18 -6.06
N VAL A 71 -37.70 4.10 -5.10
CA VAL A 71 -38.83 4.92 -4.66
C VAL A 71 -39.31 5.85 -5.77
N GLU A 72 -38.40 6.49 -6.51
CA GLU A 72 -38.77 7.33 -7.66
C GLU A 72 -39.48 6.52 -8.75
N GLN A 73 -38.96 5.35 -9.09
CA GLN A 73 -39.57 4.46 -10.08
C GLN A 73 -40.93 3.93 -9.61
N ALA A 74 -41.06 3.53 -8.35
CA ALA A 74 -42.32 3.08 -7.78
C ALA A 74 -43.38 4.20 -7.80
N LYS A 75 -42.99 5.46 -7.53
CA LYS A 75 -43.89 6.61 -7.64
C LYS A 75 -44.33 6.86 -9.07
N LEU A 76 -43.44 6.69 -10.04
CA LEU A 76 -43.77 6.85 -11.46
C LEU A 76 -44.80 5.79 -11.90
N LEU A 77 -44.54 4.52 -11.58
CA LEU A 77 -45.47 3.41 -11.88
C LEU A 77 -46.83 3.59 -11.19
N ALA A 78 -46.83 4.03 -9.93
CA ALA A 78 -48.06 4.28 -9.19
C ALA A 78 -48.86 5.50 -9.69
N ALA A 79 -48.26 6.34 -10.55
CA ALA A 79 -48.94 7.47 -11.18
C ALA A 79 -49.49 7.14 -12.58
N GLU A 80 -49.21 5.95 -13.10
CA GLU A 80 -49.80 5.48 -14.35
C GLU A 80 -51.31 5.22 -14.17
N GLU A 81 -52.06 5.38 -15.26
CA GLU A 81 -53.51 5.17 -15.25
C GLU A 81 -53.79 3.67 -15.11
N ILE A 82 -54.65 3.31 -14.15
CA ILE A 82 -55.00 1.92 -13.86
C ILE A 82 -56.24 1.59 -14.69
N ASP A 83 -56.17 0.54 -15.50
CA ASP A 83 -57.33 0.07 -16.26
C ASP A 83 -58.20 -0.91 -15.45
N GLU A 84 -59.38 -1.23 -16.01
CA GLU A 84 -60.34 -2.12 -15.34
C GLU A 84 -59.84 -3.57 -15.25
N ALA A 85 -58.98 -4.00 -16.18
CA ALA A 85 -58.40 -5.34 -16.18
C ALA A 85 -57.34 -5.48 -15.07
N ASP A 86 -56.49 -4.47 -14.89
CA ASP A 86 -55.51 -4.38 -13.82
C ASP A 86 -56.18 -4.33 -12.45
N THR A 87 -57.28 -3.59 -12.34
CA THR A 87 -58.08 -3.52 -11.11
C THR A 87 -58.69 -4.88 -10.76
N ALA A 88 -59.27 -5.59 -11.75
CA ALA A 88 -59.83 -6.92 -11.56
C ALA A 88 -58.76 -7.95 -11.18
N LEU A 89 -57.58 -7.89 -11.81
CA LEU A 89 -56.46 -8.77 -11.48
C LEU A 89 -55.90 -8.48 -10.07
N ALA A 90 -55.76 -7.21 -9.70
CA ALA A 90 -55.28 -6.82 -8.37
C ALA A 90 -56.20 -7.33 -7.25
N ALA A 91 -57.52 -7.35 -7.47
CA ALA A 91 -58.49 -7.93 -6.53
C ALA A 91 -58.27 -9.44 -6.27
N THR A 92 -57.67 -10.18 -7.22
CA THR A 92 -57.39 -11.62 -7.03
C THR A 92 -56.20 -11.91 -6.11
N LEU A 93 -55.32 -10.92 -5.87
CA LEU A 93 -54.11 -11.11 -5.06
C LEU A 93 -54.41 -11.25 -3.56
N ASP A 94 -55.54 -10.73 -3.08
CA ASP A 94 -55.99 -10.78 -1.68
C ASP A 94 -54.86 -10.56 -0.66
N ALA A 95 -54.15 -9.43 -0.78
CA ALA A 95 -52.99 -9.09 0.05
C ALA A 95 -53.11 -7.68 0.63
N PRO A 96 -52.61 -7.44 1.86
CA PRO A 96 -52.61 -6.11 2.44
C PRO A 96 -51.71 -5.16 1.65
N ARG A 97 -52.04 -3.87 1.66
CA ARG A 97 -51.32 -2.83 0.91
C ARG A 97 -49.82 -2.82 1.20
N GLU A 98 -49.43 -3.05 2.45
CA GLU A 98 -48.04 -3.09 2.90
C GLU A 98 -47.29 -4.26 2.25
N ALA A 99 -47.94 -5.42 2.10
CA ALA A 99 -47.35 -6.59 1.46
C ALA A 99 -47.17 -6.35 -0.05
N LEU A 100 -48.15 -5.73 -0.70
CA LEU A 100 -48.07 -5.35 -2.12
C LEU A 100 -46.96 -4.32 -2.37
N ALA A 101 -46.85 -3.29 -1.51
CA ALA A 101 -45.77 -2.30 -1.60
C ALA A 101 -44.39 -2.93 -1.38
N ALA A 102 -44.26 -3.84 -0.41
CA ALA A 102 -43.02 -4.57 -0.18
C ALA A 102 -42.67 -5.51 -1.35
N ALA A 103 -43.67 -6.16 -1.96
CA ALA A 103 -43.49 -7.00 -3.14
C ALA A 103 -43.01 -6.19 -4.35
N LEU A 104 -43.59 -5.02 -4.59
CA LEU A 104 -43.15 -4.09 -5.64
C LEU A 104 -41.69 -3.67 -5.41
N ILE A 105 -41.32 -3.29 -4.18
CA ILE A 105 -39.93 -2.93 -3.85
C ILE A 105 -38.98 -4.12 -4.10
N LYS A 106 -39.37 -5.35 -3.74
CA LYS A 106 -38.56 -6.55 -4.00
C LYS A 106 -38.40 -6.80 -5.50
N LEU A 107 -39.46 -6.63 -6.28
CA LEU A 107 -39.43 -6.78 -7.75
C LEU A 107 -38.50 -5.75 -8.39
N LEU A 108 -38.61 -4.48 -8.00
CA LEU A 108 -37.76 -3.39 -8.50
C LEU A 108 -36.29 -3.51 -8.06
N ARG A 109 -36.03 -4.14 -6.91
CA ARG A 109 -34.67 -4.41 -6.43
C ARG A 109 -34.02 -5.60 -7.14
N GLY A 110 -34.79 -6.59 -7.56
CA GLY A 110 -34.31 -7.82 -8.21
C GLY A 110 -33.25 -7.64 -9.31
N PRO A 111 -33.41 -6.70 -10.26
CA PRO A 111 -32.43 -6.50 -11.34
C PRO A 111 -31.17 -5.71 -10.93
N LEU A 112 -31.13 -5.12 -9.72
CA LEU A 112 -29.99 -4.30 -9.29
C LEU A 112 -28.83 -5.19 -8.83
N PRO A 113 -27.59 -4.88 -9.22
CA PRO A 113 -26.43 -5.64 -8.78
C PRO A 113 -26.25 -5.53 -7.26
N ALA A 114 -25.83 -6.62 -6.62
CA ALA A 114 -25.48 -6.61 -5.21
C ALA A 114 -24.26 -5.70 -4.96
N PRO A 115 -24.34 -4.72 -4.03
CA PRO A 115 -23.20 -3.88 -3.72
C PRO A 115 -22.10 -4.68 -3.04
N GLU A 116 -20.88 -4.59 -3.57
CA GLU A 116 -19.69 -5.22 -3.00
C GLU A 116 -18.98 -4.28 -2.04
N GLU A 117 -18.46 -4.84 -0.95
CA GLU A 117 -17.56 -4.11 -0.07
C GLU A 117 -16.15 -4.13 -0.64
N LEU A 118 -15.70 -2.98 -1.11
CA LEU A 118 -14.31 -2.77 -1.47
C LEU A 118 -13.54 -2.41 -0.21
N ALA A 119 -12.35 -3.00 -0.05
CA ALA A 119 -11.44 -2.62 1.02
C ALA A 119 -11.25 -1.10 1.00
N ASP A 120 -11.35 -0.45 2.17
CA ASP A 120 -11.14 0.99 2.26
C ASP A 120 -9.71 1.31 1.83
N THR A 121 -9.60 1.87 0.64
CA THR A 121 -8.32 2.34 0.08
C THR A 121 -8.04 3.78 0.46
N GLY A 122 -8.86 4.32 1.38
CA GLY A 122 -8.78 5.62 2.03
C GLY A 122 -7.38 6.17 1.95
N SER A 123 -7.25 7.20 1.11
CA SER A 123 -6.12 8.11 1.03
C SER A 123 -4.83 7.55 1.62
N ARG A 124 -4.14 6.66 0.88
CA ARG A 124 -2.67 6.51 1.01
C ARG A 124 -1.91 7.79 0.63
N GLU A 125 -2.57 8.93 0.69
CA GLU A 125 -1.99 10.22 0.93
C GLU A 125 -1.19 10.11 2.25
N ARG A 126 0.12 9.98 2.10
CA ARG A 126 1.13 9.72 3.14
C ARG A 126 1.33 8.26 3.57
N LEU A 127 1.37 7.34 2.61
CA LEU A 127 2.53 6.43 2.59
C LEU A 127 3.54 6.95 1.55
N GLN A 128 4.07 8.16 1.78
CA GLN A 128 5.52 8.26 1.72
C GLN A 128 6.03 7.06 2.53
N PRO A 129 7.03 6.30 2.07
CA PRO A 129 7.74 5.46 3.00
C PRO A 129 8.30 6.44 4.04
N THR A 130 7.53 6.71 5.10
CA THR A 130 8.10 6.72 6.41
C THR A 130 8.71 5.33 6.48
N ILE A 131 9.97 5.26 6.05
CA ILE A 131 10.98 4.66 6.90
C ILE A 131 10.48 5.05 8.29
N ARG A 132 9.89 4.10 9.00
CA ARG A 132 9.70 4.26 10.42
C ARG A 132 11.13 4.53 10.89
N GLU A 133 11.49 5.79 10.96
CA GLU A 133 12.48 6.29 11.88
C GLU A 133 11.86 5.94 13.23
N ALA A 134 11.97 4.65 13.58
CA ALA A 134 12.12 4.26 14.97
C ALA A 134 13.10 5.28 15.52
N PRO A 135 12.75 5.97 16.61
CA PRO A 135 13.45 7.18 17.07
C PRO A 135 14.93 6.90 16.98
N ARG A 136 15.56 7.43 15.92
CA ARG A 136 16.96 7.19 15.65
C ARG A 136 17.62 8.01 16.72
N VAL A 137 18.22 7.34 17.69
CA VAL A 137 19.13 8.00 18.61
C VAL A 137 20.12 8.73 17.72
N GLU A 138 20.01 10.06 17.65
CA GLU A 138 21.08 10.90 17.15
C GLU A 138 22.28 10.52 17.99
N THR A 139 23.11 9.65 17.43
CA THR A 139 24.28 9.17 18.15
C THR A 139 25.27 10.31 18.03
N GLU A 140 25.25 11.21 19.01
CA GLU A 140 26.32 12.21 19.18
C GLU A 140 27.66 11.47 19.06
N GLY A 141 28.44 11.80 18.01
CA GLY A 141 29.73 11.18 17.72
C GLY A 141 29.74 10.05 16.67
N ALA A 142 28.69 9.85 15.87
CA ALA A 142 28.74 8.87 14.76
C ALA A 142 29.88 9.16 13.77
N VAL A 143 30.61 8.10 13.38
CA VAL A 143 31.77 8.17 12.47
C VAL A 143 31.34 7.73 11.07
N TRP A 144 31.71 8.52 10.07
CA TRP A 144 31.48 8.18 8.67
C TRP A 144 32.54 7.22 8.15
N PHE A 145 32.09 6.18 7.48
CA PHE A 145 32.89 5.23 6.71
C PHE A 145 32.48 5.30 5.24
N HIS A 146 33.43 5.05 4.36
CA HIS A 146 33.19 4.88 2.93
C HIS A 146 33.62 3.48 2.49
N MET A 147 32.97 2.98 1.45
CA MET A 147 33.35 1.74 0.77
C MET A 147 33.32 1.92 -0.74
N ASP A 148 34.23 1.25 -1.43
CA ASP A 148 34.48 1.29 -2.87
C ASP A 148 33.45 0.52 -3.72
N VAL A 149 32.22 0.36 -3.22
CA VAL A 149 31.10 -0.23 -3.95
C VAL A 149 29.93 0.75 -4.00
N GLY A 150 29.56 1.15 -5.22
CA GLY A 150 28.42 2.03 -5.50
C GLY A 150 27.33 1.34 -6.31
N ARG A 151 26.37 2.13 -6.82
CA ARG A 151 25.24 1.63 -7.64
C ARG A 151 25.71 0.88 -8.88
N GLU A 152 26.80 1.32 -9.50
CA GLU A 152 27.38 0.67 -10.69
C GLU A 152 27.94 -0.72 -10.36
N GLY A 153 28.40 -0.90 -9.12
CA GLY A 153 28.82 -2.20 -8.56
C GLY A 153 27.68 -3.03 -7.97
N GLY A 154 26.42 -2.63 -8.16
CA GLY A 154 25.25 -3.37 -7.66
C GLY A 154 24.89 -3.13 -6.19
N ALA A 155 25.33 -2.00 -5.61
CA ALA A 155 25.00 -1.66 -4.22
C ALA A 155 23.49 -1.42 -4.00
N ASP A 156 22.82 -2.37 -3.33
CA ASP A 156 21.43 -2.28 -2.87
C ASP A 156 21.38 -2.29 -1.32
N PRO A 157 20.54 -1.46 -0.67
CA PRO A 157 20.36 -1.46 0.79
C PRO A 157 20.08 -2.84 1.42
N LYS A 158 19.40 -3.74 0.69
CA LYS A 158 19.07 -5.09 1.16
C LYS A 158 20.31 -5.97 1.34
N TRP A 159 21.36 -5.73 0.57
CA TRP A 159 22.62 -6.47 0.65
C TRP A 159 23.65 -5.73 1.51
N LEU A 160 23.75 -4.41 1.36
CA LEU A 160 24.72 -3.57 2.07
C LEU A 160 24.59 -3.68 3.59
N LEU A 161 23.37 -3.59 4.13
CA LEU A 161 23.19 -3.59 5.58
C LEU A 161 23.61 -4.92 6.22
N PRO A 162 23.17 -6.10 5.73
CA PRO A 162 23.71 -7.38 6.18
C PRO A 162 25.22 -7.55 5.97
N PHE A 163 25.77 -7.02 4.87
CA PHE A 163 27.20 -7.05 4.59
C PHE A 163 28.00 -6.25 5.64
N ILE A 164 27.62 -5.00 5.89
CA ILE A 164 28.23 -4.12 6.89
C ILE A 164 28.15 -4.74 8.29
N CYS A 165 26.99 -5.27 8.68
CA CYS A 165 26.81 -5.89 10.00
C CYS A 165 27.73 -7.11 10.18
N ARG A 166 27.84 -7.98 9.16
CA ARG A 166 28.72 -9.16 9.22
C ARG A 166 30.20 -8.77 9.24
N ARG A 167 30.61 -7.84 8.39
CA ARG A 167 32.02 -7.42 8.22
C ARG A 167 32.53 -6.61 9.42
N GLY A 168 31.66 -5.82 10.03
CA GLY A 168 32.01 -4.96 11.16
C GLY A 168 31.75 -5.54 12.54
N HIS A 169 31.10 -6.71 12.63
CA HIS A 169 30.53 -7.25 13.88
C HIS A 169 29.67 -6.22 14.63
N VAL A 170 28.88 -5.46 13.87
CA VAL A 170 27.98 -4.42 14.39
C VAL A 170 26.52 -4.80 14.14
N THR A 171 25.63 -4.28 14.97
CA THR A 171 24.19 -4.50 14.81
C THR A 171 23.56 -3.43 13.93
N ARG A 172 22.32 -3.67 13.50
CA ARG A 172 21.57 -2.73 12.66
C ARG A 172 21.35 -1.39 13.36
N GLU A 173 21.22 -1.40 14.68
CA GLU A 173 20.99 -0.23 15.52
C GLU A 173 22.24 0.66 15.62
N GLU A 174 23.42 0.08 15.44
CA GLU A 174 24.71 0.80 15.45
C GLU A 174 25.04 1.44 14.09
N ILE A 175 24.24 1.16 13.05
CA ILE A 175 24.39 1.73 11.70
C ILE A 175 23.39 2.86 11.47
N GLY A 176 23.93 4.04 11.18
CA GLY A 176 23.18 5.27 10.94
C GLY A 176 22.75 5.45 9.48
N ARG A 177 22.96 6.65 8.93
CA ARG A 177 22.59 6.95 7.55
C ARG A 177 23.50 6.20 6.58
N ILE A 178 22.92 5.71 5.48
CA ILE A 178 23.64 5.08 4.36
C ILE A 178 23.34 5.89 3.10
N ARG A 179 24.38 6.33 2.40
CA ARG A 179 24.33 7.06 1.13
C ARG A 179 24.99 6.21 0.06
N ILE A 180 24.22 5.79 -0.93
CA ILE A 180 24.72 4.99 -2.05
C ILE A 180 24.89 5.91 -3.25
N LEU A 181 26.16 6.18 -3.59
CA LEU A 181 26.58 6.98 -4.75
C LEU A 181 26.86 6.06 -5.95
N GLN A 182 27.31 6.63 -7.07
CA GLN A 182 27.52 5.85 -8.30
C GLN A 182 28.66 4.82 -8.16
N GLY A 183 29.82 5.25 -7.67
CA GLY A 183 31.01 4.40 -7.48
C GLY A 183 31.35 4.04 -6.03
N GLU A 184 30.68 4.65 -5.04
CA GLU A 184 30.98 4.43 -3.63
C GLU A 184 29.71 4.40 -2.76
N THR A 185 29.82 3.86 -1.55
CA THR A 185 28.78 3.92 -0.53
C THR A 185 29.35 4.49 0.76
N GLN A 186 28.69 5.49 1.33
CA GLN A 186 29.06 6.12 2.59
C GLN A 186 28.04 5.74 3.67
N PHE A 187 28.49 5.45 4.89
CA PHE A 187 27.59 5.12 5.99
C PHE A 187 28.11 5.58 7.35
N GLU A 188 27.19 5.85 8.28
CA GLU A 188 27.49 6.21 9.66
C GLU A 188 27.53 4.97 10.55
N VAL A 189 28.50 4.93 11.46
CA VAL A 189 28.61 3.94 12.55
C VAL A 189 28.63 4.67 13.88
N ALA A 190 27.92 4.17 14.88
CA ALA A 190 27.91 4.72 16.23
C ALA A 190 29.34 4.86 16.81
N ALA A 191 29.63 5.96 17.52
CA ALA A 191 30.95 6.25 18.09
C ALA A 191 31.53 5.08 18.90
N ALA A 192 30.70 4.46 19.73
CA ALA A 192 31.05 3.32 20.59
C ALA A 192 31.42 2.06 19.79
N ALA A 193 30.91 1.92 18.57
CA ALA A 193 31.17 0.79 17.69
C ALA A 193 32.25 1.07 16.64
N ALA A 194 32.58 2.34 16.35
CA ALA A 194 33.48 2.74 15.27
C ALA A 194 34.88 2.10 15.35
N HIS A 195 35.48 2.00 16.55
CA HIS A 195 36.78 1.34 16.72
C HIS A 195 36.72 -0.17 16.47
N ARG A 196 35.66 -0.85 16.94
CA ARG A 196 35.47 -2.28 16.69
C ARG A 196 35.23 -2.54 15.20
N PHE A 197 34.40 -1.69 14.60
CA PHE A 197 34.09 -1.74 13.18
C PHE A 197 35.37 -1.60 12.33
N ALA A 198 36.18 -0.57 12.57
CA ALA A 198 37.41 -0.34 11.81
C ALA A 198 38.43 -1.50 11.94
N GLN A 199 38.52 -2.13 13.11
CA GLN A 199 39.41 -3.29 13.31
C GLN A 199 38.90 -4.55 12.59
N ALA A 200 37.58 -4.76 12.56
CA ALA A 200 36.96 -5.90 11.91
C ALA A 200 36.91 -5.74 10.40
N SER A 201 36.57 -4.54 9.90
CA SER A 201 36.42 -4.25 8.48
C SER A 201 37.74 -4.25 7.70
N ALA A 202 38.87 -4.07 8.40
CA ALA A 202 40.21 -4.18 7.83
C ALA A 202 40.60 -5.64 7.49
N ARG A 203 39.97 -6.63 8.12
CA ARG A 203 40.23 -8.06 7.84
C ARG A 203 39.23 -8.54 6.80
N GLY A 204 39.68 -8.56 5.54
CA GLY A 204 38.88 -9.08 4.44
C GLY A 204 38.72 -10.60 4.50
N GLU A 205 37.51 -11.10 4.79
CA GLU A 205 37.20 -12.53 4.65
C GLU A 205 36.05 -12.75 3.65
N GLY A 206 36.20 -13.76 2.78
CA GLY A 206 35.16 -14.22 1.85
C GLY A 206 35.22 -13.63 0.43
N PRO A 207 34.19 -13.90 -0.41
CA PRO A 207 34.14 -13.49 -1.83
C PRO A 207 34.15 -11.96 -2.04
N ASP A 208 33.77 -11.22 -1.00
CA ASP A 208 33.68 -9.76 -0.99
C ASP A 208 34.92 -9.09 -0.34
N ALA A 209 36.03 -9.82 -0.19
CA ALA A 209 37.26 -9.30 0.40
C ALA A 209 37.90 -8.15 -0.42
N HIS A 210 37.51 -8.00 -1.68
CA HIS A 210 37.94 -6.92 -2.56
C HIS A 210 37.33 -5.55 -2.19
N ILE A 211 36.24 -5.53 -1.40
CA ILE A 211 35.58 -4.29 -0.99
C ILE A 211 36.37 -3.63 0.15
N GLN A 212 36.97 -2.48 -0.15
CA GLN A 212 37.70 -1.65 0.80
C GLN A 212 36.73 -0.81 1.62
N VAL A 213 36.95 -0.75 2.93
CA VAL A 213 36.13 0.03 3.86
C VAL A 213 37.05 0.86 4.74
N GLU A 214 36.93 2.18 4.66
CA GLU A 214 37.81 3.11 5.35
C GLU A 214 37.01 4.20 6.07
N PRO A 215 37.51 4.70 7.23
CA PRO A 215 36.89 5.83 7.90
C PRO A 215 37.16 7.13 7.12
N MET A 216 36.12 7.95 6.91
CA MET A 216 36.24 9.26 6.27
C MET A 216 36.78 10.34 7.23
N GLN A 217 36.84 10.04 8.53
CA GLN A 217 37.25 10.95 9.60
C GLN A 217 38.12 10.20 10.61
N PRO A 218 39.05 10.88 11.32
CA PRO A 218 39.83 10.24 12.37
C PRO A 218 38.92 9.68 13.47
N LEU A 219 39.19 8.44 13.89
CA LEU A 219 38.38 7.74 14.89
C LEU A 219 38.40 8.50 16.23
N PRO A 220 37.25 8.67 16.89
CA PRO A 220 37.18 9.28 18.22
C PRO A 220 37.92 8.40 19.23
N LYS A 221 38.52 9.01 20.26
CA LYS A 221 39.24 8.27 21.32
C LYS A 221 38.36 7.13 21.86
N ALA A 222 38.89 5.90 21.84
CA ALA A 222 38.19 4.75 22.37
C ALA A 222 37.69 5.02 23.79
N ALA A 223 36.37 4.95 23.98
CA ALA A 223 35.79 4.96 25.32
C ALA A 223 36.34 3.74 26.09
N PRO A 224 36.65 3.88 27.39
CA PRO A 224 37.06 2.74 28.21
C PRO A 224 35.96 1.68 28.16
N ARG A 225 36.37 0.41 27.97
CA ARG A 225 35.47 -0.74 27.96
C ARG A 225 34.61 -0.71 29.23
N ALA A 226 33.30 -0.55 29.10
CA ALA A 226 32.40 -1.04 30.12
C ALA A 226 32.49 -2.57 30.08
N ASP A 227 32.89 -3.16 31.21
CA ASP A 227 33.07 -4.60 31.34
C ASP A 227 31.84 -5.36 30.84
N ALA A 228 32.08 -6.27 29.90
CA ALA A 228 31.07 -7.19 29.42
C ALA A 228 30.70 -8.15 30.56
N GLY A 229 29.52 -7.95 31.15
CA GLY A 229 28.85 -8.96 31.98
C GLY A 229 28.57 -10.24 31.18
N PRO A 230 28.43 -11.40 31.85
CA PRO A 230 28.67 -12.69 31.23
C PRO A 230 27.49 -13.17 30.37
N GLY A 231 27.83 -13.86 29.27
CA GLY A 231 27.05 -14.96 28.71
C GLY A 231 25.81 -14.59 27.90
N PHE A 232 25.98 -14.43 26.59
CA PHE A 232 24.91 -14.67 25.62
C PHE A 232 24.48 -16.15 25.72
N VAL A 233 23.32 -16.40 26.35
CA VAL A 233 22.62 -17.68 26.23
C VAL A 233 21.72 -17.64 25.00
N PRO A 234 21.86 -18.56 24.03
CA PRO A 234 21.01 -18.59 22.86
C PRO A 234 19.58 -18.92 23.28
N ARG A 235 18.65 -18.01 23.01
CA ARG A 235 17.22 -18.18 23.28
C ARG A 235 16.70 -19.41 22.52
N GLY A 236 16.34 -20.44 23.26
CA GLY A 236 15.83 -21.71 22.73
C GLY A 236 14.59 -21.52 21.84
N LYS A 237 14.46 -22.41 20.85
CA LYS A 237 13.32 -22.49 19.92
C LYS A 237 11.98 -22.48 20.68
N PRO A 238 10.95 -21.77 20.19
CA PRO A 238 9.63 -21.82 20.80
C PRO A 238 9.04 -23.24 20.66
N PRO A 239 8.25 -23.72 21.64
CA PRO A 239 7.73 -25.08 21.62
C PRO A 239 6.75 -25.27 20.45
N VAL A 240 6.95 -26.37 19.72
CA VAL A 240 6.04 -26.84 18.67
C VAL A 240 4.69 -27.18 19.31
N ARG A 241 3.64 -26.46 18.92
CA ARG A 241 2.26 -26.83 19.27
C ARG A 241 1.93 -28.16 18.58
N LYS A 242 1.60 -29.18 19.38
CA LYS A 242 1.14 -30.48 18.87
C LYS A 242 -0.14 -30.32 18.04
N PRO A 243 -0.32 -31.07 16.94
CA PRO A 243 -1.56 -31.04 16.18
C PRO A 243 -2.70 -31.65 16.99
N VAL A 244 -3.85 -30.96 16.99
CA VAL A 244 -5.11 -31.44 17.57
C VAL A 244 -5.60 -32.63 16.74
N ARG A 245 -5.69 -33.82 17.35
CA ARG A 245 -6.37 -34.98 16.77
C ARG A 245 -7.88 -34.80 16.95
N TYR A 246 -8.61 -34.74 15.85
CA TYR A 246 -10.07 -34.95 15.87
C TYR A 246 -10.36 -36.44 16.13
N PRO A 247 -11.32 -36.78 17.01
CA PRO A 247 -11.79 -38.16 17.12
C PRO A 247 -12.57 -38.53 15.86
N ALA A 248 -12.24 -39.70 15.32
CA ALA A 248 -12.93 -40.32 14.20
C ALA A 248 -14.37 -40.68 14.59
N GLU A 249 -15.27 -40.47 13.63
CA GLU A 249 -16.62 -41.01 13.60
C GLU A 249 -16.61 -42.52 13.90
N ARG A 250 -17.59 -42.96 14.69
CA ARG A 250 -18.06 -44.36 14.64
C ARG A 250 -19.57 -44.37 14.42
N LYS A 251 -19.91 -45.24 13.47
CA LYS A 251 -21.20 -45.82 13.10
C LYS A 251 -22.22 -45.94 14.22
#